data_AF-A0A7J6IJ23-F1
#
_entry.id   AF-A0A7J6IJ23-F1
#
_cell.length_a   1.000
_cell.length_b   1.000
_cell.length_c   1.000
_cell.angle_alpha   90.00
_cell.angle_beta   90.00
_cell.angle_gamma   90.00
#
_symmetry.space_group_name_H-M   'P 1'
#
loop_
_entity.id
_entity.type
_entity.pdbx_description
1 polymer ?
#
loop_
_entity_poly.entity_id
_entity_poly.type
_entity_poly.pdbx_seq_one_letter_code
_entity_poly.pdbx_strand_id
1 'polypeptide(L)'
;MAGHVDMMDDVLISNLTPALLRSSLRLVISQGPSTQNIFVKHVQTRLAESPVSFPRIHALLGDDGGLSGSFLEYLNWNRCLFSAKLPKQSLPNLAKIIQAMTVVKDENPYPAEALESSLQMIDGDIVQAIQALKEIQPSPEPDLEHQLRHLILALENYKRVHDSRDSECAEYPFNRSERQVKDALVALFPECMSATAPRSRAKTLMSLKIATKPDFETFYLGPYEFPRILNGLWQLSSAAWGSGSTSRQEEELVHLVQAGFTAADMADHYGDAELVYGAFRNRLSPSVRSQVLAATKWCVFAPPTEAVTAKFVLDAVKERYRRLGGRIELLQLHWHDYSSKEYLSILVELVRLTAVYPNLVSTIGLCNFDAEHTVEACEYLIAKTGSVGVVSNQVQFSVLDSRPIHLMVGVCQKYGLNLLTYGSLCGGFLSAQWLGKPATDIYAESAKLTPSQRKYHDMIMHWGTWRDFQDLLEILSTVAQEHRDQCHGTGIESYENQAAIHKHRGLWHRISKWPLVAAFILLLIGEA
;
A
#
# COMPACT_ATOMS: atom_id res chain seq x y z
N MET A 1 -3.99 3.01 -40.08
CA MET A 1 -2.97 2.34 -40.91
C MET A 1 -2.61 1.04 -40.21
N ALA A 2 -3.20 -0.08 -40.61
CA ALA A 2 -2.75 -1.41 -40.20
C ALA A 2 -2.15 -2.06 -41.46
N GLY A 3 -0.89 -2.50 -41.41
CA GLY A 3 -0.27 -3.26 -42.51
C GLY A 3 1.12 -2.82 -42.98
N HIS A 4 1.71 -1.74 -42.44
CA HIS A 4 3.14 -1.46 -42.64
C HIS A 4 3.83 -1.57 -41.28
N VAL A 5 4.59 -2.66 -41.10
CA VAL A 5 5.47 -2.87 -39.95
C VAL A 5 6.88 -2.66 -40.47
N ASP A 6 7.66 -1.81 -39.81
CA ASP A 6 9.08 -1.71 -40.10
C ASP A 6 9.72 -3.04 -39.71
N MET A 7 10.26 -3.77 -40.69
CA MET A 7 10.89 -5.07 -40.44
C MET A 7 12.07 -4.96 -39.47
N MET A 8 12.71 -3.79 -39.36
CA MET A 8 13.78 -3.56 -38.38
C MET A 8 13.24 -3.48 -36.95
N ASP A 9 12.00 -3.01 -36.75
CA ASP A 9 11.37 -3.01 -35.43
C ASP A 9 11.05 -4.44 -34.96
N ASP A 10 10.55 -5.30 -35.86
CA ASP A 10 10.32 -6.72 -35.56
C ASP A 10 11.63 -7.46 -35.22
N VAL A 11 12.70 -7.18 -35.96
CA VAL A 11 14.03 -7.72 -35.67
C VAL A 11 14.54 -7.21 -34.32
N LEU A 12 14.36 -5.93 -34.00
CA LEU A 12 14.73 -5.39 -32.69
C LEU A 12 13.98 -6.11 -31.57
N ILE A 13 12.64 -6.17 -31.64
CA ILE A 13 11.78 -6.79 -30.61
C ILE A 13 12.16 -8.27 -30.40
N SER A 14 12.40 -9.03 -31.47
CA SER A 14 12.76 -10.45 -31.38
C SER A 14 14.12 -10.72 -30.75
N ASN A 15 15.04 -9.75 -30.78
CA ASN A 15 16.37 -9.87 -30.18
C ASN A 15 16.47 -9.27 -28.76
N LEU A 16 15.45 -8.52 -28.30
CA LEU A 16 15.43 -7.99 -26.94
C LEU A 16 15.30 -9.12 -25.91
N THR A 17 16.10 -9.03 -24.84
CA THR A 17 15.91 -9.91 -23.67
C THR A 17 14.58 -9.60 -22.99
N PRO A 18 13.97 -10.55 -22.25
CA PRO A 18 12.72 -10.30 -21.52
C PRO A 18 12.79 -9.13 -20.54
N ALA A 19 13.95 -8.91 -19.90
CA ALA A 19 14.16 -7.78 -19.00
C ALA A 19 14.10 -6.44 -19.74
N LEU A 20 14.86 -6.32 -20.85
CA LEU A 20 14.86 -5.12 -21.68
C LEU A 20 13.48 -4.85 -22.30
N LEU A 21 12.78 -5.88 -22.75
CA LEU A 21 11.43 -5.73 -23.29
C LEU A 21 10.45 -5.17 -22.24
N ARG A 22 10.48 -5.69 -21.01
CA ARG A 22 9.64 -5.18 -19.91
C ARG A 22 10.01 -3.75 -19.52
N SER A 23 11.31 -3.43 -19.49
CA SER A 23 11.81 -2.09 -19.19
C SER A 23 11.34 -1.07 -20.23
N SER A 24 11.55 -1.36 -21.52
CA SER A 24 11.10 -0.54 -22.64
C SER A 24 9.58 -0.37 -22.65
N LEU A 25 8.82 -1.45 -22.45
CA LEU A 25 7.37 -1.39 -22.39
C LEU A 25 6.87 -0.52 -21.22
N ARG A 26 7.51 -0.63 -20.05
CA ARG A 26 7.18 0.22 -18.90
C ARG A 26 7.38 1.70 -19.20
N LEU A 27 8.50 2.06 -19.85
CA LEU A 27 8.78 3.44 -20.28
C LEU A 27 7.73 3.95 -21.28
N VAL A 28 7.30 3.09 -22.20
CA VAL A 28 6.27 3.43 -23.20
C VAL A 28 4.91 3.65 -22.53
N ILE A 29 4.52 2.77 -21.61
CA ILE A 29 3.26 2.88 -20.84
C ILE A 29 3.28 4.11 -19.92
N SER A 30 4.43 4.50 -19.36
CA SER A 30 4.54 5.66 -18.48
C SER A 30 4.38 7.01 -19.19
N GLN A 31 4.34 7.05 -20.54
CA GLN A 31 4.10 8.28 -21.31
C GLN A 31 2.66 8.81 -21.18
N GLY A 32 1.73 7.99 -20.65
CA GLY A 32 0.40 8.45 -20.28
C GLY A 32 -0.73 7.47 -20.62
N PRO A 33 -1.98 7.85 -20.28
CA PRO A 33 -3.14 6.96 -20.38
C PRO A 33 -3.42 6.44 -21.80
N SER A 34 -3.15 7.24 -22.84
CA SER A 34 -3.41 6.83 -24.23
C SER A 34 -2.65 5.56 -24.62
N THR A 35 -1.36 5.50 -24.28
CA THR A 35 -0.50 4.34 -24.57
C THR A 35 -0.86 3.16 -23.67
N GLN A 36 -1.11 3.43 -22.39
CA GLN A 36 -1.51 2.43 -21.42
C GLN A 36 -2.82 1.73 -21.81
N ASN A 37 -3.82 2.49 -22.29
CA ASN A 37 -5.10 1.95 -22.75
C ASN A 37 -4.96 1.02 -23.97
N ILE A 38 -4.11 1.38 -24.95
CA ILE A 38 -3.84 0.54 -26.12
C ILE A 38 -3.21 -0.78 -25.67
N PHE A 39 -2.21 -0.71 -24.80
CA PHE A 39 -1.55 -1.90 -24.26
C PHE A 39 -2.53 -2.80 -23.51
N VAL A 40 -3.28 -2.26 -22.55
CA VAL A 40 -4.24 -3.03 -21.75
C VAL A 40 -5.28 -3.69 -22.66
N LYS A 41 -5.86 -2.96 -23.62
CA LYS A 41 -6.84 -3.51 -24.55
C LYS A 41 -6.27 -4.66 -25.39
N HIS A 42 -5.04 -4.51 -25.89
CA HIS A 42 -4.38 -5.58 -26.64
C HIS A 42 -4.15 -6.83 -25.77
N VAL A 43 -3.66 -6.65 -24.53
CA VAL A 43 -3.47 -7.75 -23.58
C VAL A 43 -4.80 -8.45 -23.26
N GLN A 44 -5.88 -7.70 -23.03
CA GLN A 44 -7.21 -8.27 -22.81
C GLN A 44 -7.65 -9.17 -23.97
N THR A 45 -7.47 -8.73 -25.22
CA THR A 45 -7.77 -9.55 -26.41
C THR A 45 -6.93 -10.83 -26.44
N ARG A 46 -5.61 -10.73 -26.19
CA ARG A 46 -4.71 -11.89 -26.20
C ARG A 46 -5.03 -12.90 -25.09
N LEU A 47 -5.41 -12.43 -23.91
CA LEU A 47 -5.83 -13.31 -22.80
C LEU A 47 -7.09 -14.10 -23.14
N ALA A 48 -8.03 -13.50 -23.88
CA ALA A 48 -9.24 -14.17 -24.34
C ALA A 48 -8.97 -15.18 -25.48
N GLU A 49 -8.04 -14.87 -26.38
CA GLU A 49 -7.66 -15.73 -27.52
C GLU A 49 -6.77 -16.92 -27.11
N SER A 50 -6.10 -16.84 -25.96
CA SER A 50 -5.13 -17.85 -25.52
C SER A 50 -5.31 -18.18 -24.03
N PRO A 51 -6.45 -18.80 -23.65
CA PRO A 51 -6.67 -19.21 -22.25
C PRO A 51 -5.73 -20.34 -21.85
N VAL A 52 -5.19 -20.26 -20.63
CA VAL A 52 -4.39 -21.35 -20.05
C VAL A 52 -5.31 -22.36 -19.37
N SER A 53 -5.14 -23.64 -19.70
CA SER A 53 -5.96 -24.72 -19.13
C SER A 53 -5.56 -25.00 -17.68
N PHE A 54 -6.55 -25.24 -16.82
CA PHE A 54 -6.29 -25.63 -15.43
C PHE A 54 -5.59 -27.01 -15.40
N PRO A 55 -4.43 -27.16 -14.73
CA PRO A 55 -3.72 -28.43 -14.67
C PRO A 55 -4.53 -29.51 -13.93
N ARG A 56 -4.18 -30.79 -14.15
CA ARG A 56 -4.79 -31.89 -13.39
C ARG A 56 -4.41 -31.77 -11.91
N ILE A 57 -5.29 -32.19 -11.00
CA ILE A 57 -5.12 -32.04 -9.54
C ILE A 57 -3.78 -32.64 -9.06
N HIS A 58 -3.41 -33.82 -9.53
CA HIS A 58 -2.15 -34.50 -9.17
C HIS A 58 -0.89 -33.82 -9.73
N ALA A 59 -1.03 -32.83 -10.62
CA ALA A 59 0.07 -32.10 -11.25
C ALA A 59 0.19 -30.67 -10.71
N LEU A 60 -0.52 -30.31 -9.62
CA LEU A 60 -0.49 -28.96 -9.06
C LEU A 60 0.76 -28.68 -8.24
N LEU A 61 1.34 -29.72 -7.62
CA LEU A 61 2.58 -29.62 -6.87
C LEU A 61 3.75 -30.21 -7.67
N GLY A 62 4.94 -29.62 -7.51
CA GLY A 62 6.21 -30.17 -7.99
C GLY A 62 6.82 -31.16 -7.00
N ASP A 63 7.95 -31.74 -7.38
CA ASP A 63 8.69 -32.72 -6.56
C ASP A 63 9.27 -32.10 -5.27
N ASP A 64 9.39 -30.77 -5.22
CA ASP A 64 9.85 -29.98 -4.06
C ASP A 64 8.72 -29.66 -3.07
N GLY A 65 7.49 -30.08 -3.34
CA GLY A 65 6.29 -29.76 -2.55
C GLY A 65 5.75 -28.34 -2.79
N GLY A 66 6.41 -27.54 -3.63
CA GLY A 66 5.93 -26.24 -4.10
C GLY A 66 4.97 -26.37 -5.28
N LEU A 67 4.54 -25.23 -5.84
CA LEU A 67 3.66 -25.23 -7.02
C LEU A 67 4.43 -25.67 -8.27
N SER A 68 3.82 -26.55 -9.07
CA SER A 68 4.40 -26.98 -10.34
C SER A 68 4.48 -25.83 -11.36
N GLY A 69 5.37 -25.96 -12.34
CA GLY A 69 5.52 -24.95 -13.40
C GLY A 69 4.23 -24.69 -14.19
N SER A 70 3.46 -25.72 -14.50
CA SER A 70 2.18 -25.59 -15.21
C SER A 70 1.11 -24.91 -14.37
N PHE A 71 1.14 -25.08 -13.04
CA PHE A 71 0.23 -24.38 -12.16
C PHE A 71 0.64 -22.91 -11.93
N LEU A 72 1.94 -22.64 -11.84
CA LEU A 72 2.46 -21.26 -11.84
C LEU A 72 2.09 -20.51 -13.12
N GLU A 73 2.11 -21.18 -14.28
CA GLU A 73 1.64 -20.61 -15.55
C GLU A 73 0.15 -20.23 -15.48
N TYR A 74 -0.70 -21.12 -14.96
CA TYR A 74 -2.12 -20.84 -14.75
C TYR A 74 -2.36 -19.67 -13.79
N LEU A 75 -1.63 -19.63 -12.66
CA LEU A 75 -1.70 -18.50 -11.72
C LEU A 75 -1.27 -17.20 -12.38
N ASN A 76 -0.18 -17.19 -13.13
CA ASN A 76 0.30 -16.00 -13.85
C ASN A 76 -0.69 -15.51 -14.90
N TRP A 77 -1.30 -16.41 -15.66
CA TRP A 77 -2.38 -16.06 -16.59
C TRP A 77 -3.57 -15.43 -15.86
N ASN A 78 -3.98 -16.01 -14.73
CA ASN A 78 -5.06 -15.45 -13.91
C ASN A 78 -4.70 -14.08 -13.29
N ARG A 79 -3.43 -13.87 -12.91
CA ARG A 79 -2.90 -12.55 -12.50
C ARG A 79 -3.00 -11.52 -13.60
N CYS A 80 -2.70 -11.91 -14.84
CA CYS A 80 -2.86 -11.04 -15.99
C CYS A 80 -4.31 -10.62 -16.19
N LEU A 81 -5.31 -11.49 -15.95
CA LEU A 81 -6.73 -11.11 -16.05
C LEU A 81 -7.07 -9.93 -15.13
N PHE A 82 -6.85 -10.08 -13.82
CA PHE A 82 -7.23 -9.00 -12.90
C PHE A 82 -6.34 -7.76 -13.04
N SER A 83 -5.05 -7.91 -13.38
CA SER A 83 -4.15 -6.78 -13.63
C SER A 83 -4.51 -6.01 -14.91
N ALA A 84 -5.07 -6.71 -15.90
CA ALA A 84 -5.58 -6.13 -17.15
C ALA A 84 -7.04 -5.66 -17.01
N LYS A 85 -7.51 -5.34 -15.80
CA LYS A 85 -8.87 -4.81 -15.53
C LYS A 85 -10.00 -5.77 -15.94
N LEU A 86 -9.76 -7.08 -15.91
CA LEU A 86 -10.77 -8.15 -16.07
C LEU A 86 -10.98 -8.99 -14.79
N PRO A 87 -11.16 -8.38 -13.60
CA PRO A 87 -11.24 -9.14 -12.35
C PRO A 87 -12.45 -10.08 -12.28
N LYS A 88 -13.59 -9.76 -12.92
CA LYS A 88 -14.75 -10.65 -13.01
C LYS A 88 -14.40 -12.01 -13.63
N GLN A 89 -13.56 -12.03 -14.68
CA GLN A 89 -13.13 -13.27 -15.33
C GLN A 89 -12.17 -14.08 -14.46
N SER A 90 -11.51 -13.44 -13.49
CA SER A 90 -10.57 -14.08 -12.58
C SER A 90 -11.25 -14.81 -11.41
N LEU A 91 -12.41 -14.33 -10.94
CA LEU A 91 -13.07 -14.89 -9.74
C LEU A 91 -13.39 -16.39 -9.83
N PRO A 92 -13.96 -16.91 -10.94
CA PRO A 92 -14.23 -18.35 -11.06
C PRO A 92 -12.95 -19.18 -11.00
N ASN A 93 -11.85 -18.68 -11.58
CA ASN A 93 -10.55 -19.36 -11.56
C ASN A 93 -9.99 -19.44 -10.14
N LEU A 94 -10.12 -18.38 -9.35
CA LEU A 94 -9.69 -18.36 -7.94
C LEU A 94 -10.50 -19.34 -7.10
N ALA A 95 -11.81 -19.41 -7.28
CA ALA A 95 -12.64 -20.39 -6.57
C ALA A 95 -12.22 -21.83 -6.91
N LYS A 96 -11.94 -22.10 -8.20
CA LYS A 96 -11.44 -23.40 -8.67
C LYS A 96 -10.07 -23.75 -8.06
N ILE A 97 -9.17 -22.77 -7.95
CA ILE A 97 -7.87 -22.93 -7.29
C ILE A 97 -8.05 -23.36 -5.83
N ILE A 98 -8.89 -22.67 -5.06
CA ILE A 98 -9.14 -23.00 -3.64
C ILE A 98 -9.77 -24.39 -3.48
N GLN A 99 -10.72 -24.74 -4.35
CA GLN A 99 -11.32 -26.07 -4.36
C GLN A 99 -10.27 -27.16 -4.62
N ALA A 100 -9.37 -26.94 -5.57
CA ALA A 100 -8.29 -27.89 -5.85
C ALA A 100 -7.29 -28.00 -4.70
N MET A 101 -6.91 -26.88 -4.06
CA MET A 101 -6.03 -26.88 -2.88
C MET A 101 -6.64 -27.62 -1.68
N THR A 102 -7.98 -27.63 -1.58
CA THR A 102 -8.68 -28.44 -0.57
C THR A 102 -8.33 -29.93 -0.70
N VAL A 103 -8.29 -30.43 -1.95
CA VAL A 103 -7.98 -31.84 -2.28
C VAL A 103 -6.49 -32.12 -2.17
N VAL A 104 -5.63 -31.25 -2.71
CA VAL A 104 -4.16 -31.45 -2.70
C VAL A 104 -3.63 -31.64 -1.28
N LYS A 105 -4.17 -30.88 -0.31
CA LYS A 105 -3.78 -31.01 1.10
C LYS A 105 -4.26 -32.33 1.76
N ASP A 106 -5.22 -33.07 1.17
CA ASP A 106 -5.59 -34.42 1.67
C ASP A 106 -4.58 -35.49 1.26
N GLU A 107 -3.96 -35.34 0.08
CA GLU A 107 -3.27 -36.43 -0.59
C GLU A 107 -1.75 -36.44 -0.42
N ASN A 108 -1.14 -35.42 0.21
CA ASN A 108 0.31 -35.22 0.14
C ASN A 108 1.01 -34.98 1.50
N PRO A 109 2.08 -35.74 1.83
CA PRO A 109 2.87 -35.59 3.06
C PRO A 109 4.10 -34.65 2.91
N TYR A 110 4.08 -33.70 1.97
CA TYR A 110 5.21 -32.81 1.69
C TYR A 110 5.54 -31.85 2.87
N PRO A 111 6.76 -31.27 2.92
CA PRO A 111 7.16 -30.35 3.98
C PRO A 111 6.22 -29.14 4.03
N ALA A 112 5.71 -28.83 5.23
CA ALA A 112 4.70 -27.80 5.45
C ALA A 112 5.06 -26.43 4.85
N GLU A 113 6.34 -26.05 4.89
CA GLU A 113 6.81 -24.70 4.54
C GLU A 113 6.62 -24.32 3.06
N ALA A 114 6.94 -25.22 2.11
CA ALA A 114 6.83 -24.92 0.68
C ALA A 114 5.37 -24.76 0.23
N LEU A 115 4.49 -25.62 0.76
CA LEU A 115 3.05 -25.52 0.53
C LEU A 115 2.46 -24.29 1.22
N GLU A 116 2.89 -23.96 2.44
CA GLU A 116 2.46 -22.75 3.14
C GLU A 116 2.81 -21.47 2.38
N SER A 117 4.05 -21.35 1.87
CA SER A 117 4.46 -20.21 1.04
C SER A 117 3.59 -20.10 -0.22
N SER A 118 3.28 -21.24 -0.84
CA SER A 118 2.41 -21.33 -2.00
C SER A 118 0.97 -20.88 -1.70
N LEU A 119 0.43 -21.28 -0.55
CA LEU A 119 -0.91 -20.87 -0.10
C LEU A 119 -0.97 -19.37 0.24
N GLN A 120 0.09 -18.81 0.83
CA GLN A 120 0.21 -17.37 1.09
C GLN A 120 0.24 -16.56 -0.22
N MET A 121 0.90 -17.08 -1.25
CA MET A 121 0.90 -16.48 -2.59
C MET A 121 -0.52 -16.46 -3.19
N ILE A 122 -1.26 -17.57 -3.10
CA ILE A 122 -2.64 -17.66 -3.59
C ILE A 122 -3.57 -16.73 -2.80
N ASP A 123 -3.41 -16.63 -1.48
CA ASP A 123 -4.14 -15.69 -0.63
C ASP A 123 -3.90 -14.23 -1.08
N GLY A 124 -2.64 -13.88 -1.34
CA GLY A 124 -2.26 -12.59 -1.91
C GLY A 124 -2.91 -12.30 -3.27
N ASP A 125 -2.95 -13.28 -4.17
CA ASP A 125 -3.60 -13.12 -5.48
C ASP A 125 -5.10 -12.85 -5.36
N ILE A 126 -5.79 -13.51 -4.42
CA ILE A 126 -7.22 -13.25 -4.19
C ILE A 126 -7.42 -11.82 -3.64
N VAL A 127 -6.59 -11.37 -2.70
CA VAL A 127 -6.65 -9.99 -2.19
C VAL A 127 -6.51 -8.99 -3.33
N GLN A 128 -5.56 -9.22 -4.25
CA GLN A 128 -5.28 -8.35 -5.39
C GLN A 128 -6.39 -8.39 -6.44
N ALA A 129 -6.96 -9.56 -6.74
CA ALA A 129 -8.08 -9.68 -7.66
C ALA A 129 -9.32 -8.94 -7.15
N ILE A 130 -9.60 -9.03 -5.85
CA ILE A 130 -10.70 -8.28 -5.23
C ILE A 130 -10.39 -6.79 -5.16
N GLN A 131 -9.13 -6.40 -4.94
CA GLN A 131 -8.74 -4.99 -5.02
C GLN A 131 -8.96 -4.44 -6.43
N ALA A 132 -8.54 -5.16 -7.47
CA ALA A 132 -8.80 -4.79 -8.86
C ALA A 132 -10.30 -4.73 -9.17
N LEU A 133 -11.12 -5.62 -8.57
CA LEU A 133 -12.58 -5.55 -8.68
C LEU A 133 -13.12 -4.24 -8.10
N LYS A 134 -12.67 -3.81 -6.92
CA LYS A 134 -13.10 -2.54 -6.31
C LYS A 134 -12.70 -1.34 -7.18
N GLU A 135 -11.49 -1.35 -7.74
CA GLU A 135 -10.99 -0.27 -8.59
C GLU A 135 -11.80 -0.05 -9.87
N ILE A 136 -12.33 -1.12 -10.49
CA ILE A 136 -13.14 -0.99 -11.70
C ILE A 136 -14.59 -0.56 -11.40
N GLN A 137 -14.98 -0.47 -10.12
CA GLN A 137 -16.31 -0.04 -9.66
C GLN A 137 -17.47 -0.66 -10.46
N PRO A 138 -17.59 -2.01 -10.46
CA PRO A 138 -18.56 -2.69 -11.30
C PRO A 138 -19.98 -2.44 -10.80
N SER A 139 -20.95 -2.47 -11.72
CA SER A 139 -22.36 -2.53 -11.34
C SER A 139 -22.65 -3.81 -10.53
N PRO A 140 -23.51 -3.73 -9.49
CA PRO A 140 -23.84 -4.87 -8.63
C PRO A 140 -24.82 -5.83 -9.34
N GLU A 141 -24.28 -6.62 -10.27
CA GLU A 141 -25.03 -7.59 -11.06
C GLU A 141 -25.20 -8.94 -10.30
N PRO A 142 -26.32 -9.67 -10.49
CA PRO A 142 -26.54 -10.97 -9.84
C PRO A 142 -25.45 -12.02 -10.11
N ASP A 143 -24.88 -12.02 -11.32
CA ASP A 143 -23.77 -12.92 -11.68
C ASP A 143 -22.52 -12.62 -10.85
N LEU A 144 -22.19 -11.33 -10.64
CA LEU A 144 -21.07 -10.94 -9.80
C LEU A 144 -21.30 -11.35 -8.33
N GLU A 145 -22.51 -11.18 -7.82
CA GLU A 145 -22.88 -11.66 -6.48
C GLU A 145 -22.66 -13.17 -6.36
N HIS A 146 -23.12 -13.94 -7.35
CA HIS A 146 -22.96 -15.39 -7.40
C HIS A 146 -21.49 -15.79 -7.39
N GLN A 147 -20.65 -15.15 -8.20
CA GLN A 147 -19.21 -15.43 -8.25
C GLN A 147 -18.51 -15.14 -6.92
N LEU A 148 -18.81 -14.02 -6.26
CA LEU A 148 -18.25 -13.68 -4.95
C LEU A 148 -18.69 -14.68 -3.87
N ARG A 149 -19.98 -15.06 -3.86
CA ARG A 149 -20.49 -16.08 -2.93
C ARG A 149 -19.88 -17.44 -3.17
N HIS A 150 -19.69 -17.84 -4.44
CA HIS A 150 -19.03 -19.09 -4.78
C HIS A 150 -17.58 -19.13 -4.29
N LEU A 151 -16.85 -18.01 -4.40
CA LEU A 151 -15.50 -17.89 -3.84
C LEU A 151 -15.50 -17.98 -2.30
N ILE A 152 -16.47 -17.34 -1.62
CA ILE A 152 -16.63 -17.47 -0.15
C ILE A 152 -16.89 -18.93 0.23
N LEU A 153 -17.79 -19.63 -0.47
CA LEU A 153 -18.10 -21.03 -0.19
C LEU A 153 -16.88 -21.94 -0.40
N ALA A 154 -16.05 -21.67 -1.42
CA ALA A 154 -14.79 -22.39 -1.63
C ALA A 154 -13.82 -22.19 -0.45
N LEU A 155 -13.67 -20.95 0.03
CA LEU A 155 -12.83 -20.61 1.18
C LEU A 155 -13.36 -21.26 2.48
N GLU A 156 -14.66 -21.17 2.74
CA GLU A 156 -15.30 -21.80 3.90
C GLU A 156 -15.16 -23.32 3.86
N ASN A 157 -15.26 -23.93 2.68
CA ASN A 157 -15.04 -25.37 2.53
C ASN A 157 -13.59 -25.75 2.84
N TYR A 158 -12.61 -25.02 2.28
CA TYR A 158 -11.20 -25.24 2.62
C TYR A 158 -10.98 -25.11 4.12
N LYS A 159 -11.56 -24.09 4.76
CA LYS A 159 -11.44 -23.86 6.20
C LYS A 159 -11.98 -25.01 7.03
N ARG A 160 -13.20 -25.49 6.76
CA ARG A 160 -13.77 -26.64 7.49
C ARG A 160 -12.88 -27.87 7.39
N VAL A 161 -12.36 -28.12 6.20
CA VAL A 161 -11.48 -29.25 5.92
C VAL A 161 -10.15 -29.08 6.65
N HIS A 162 -9.54 -27.90 6.58
CA HIS A 162 -8.34 -27.56 7.33
C HIS A 162 -8.52 -27.73 8.85
N ASP A 163 -9.58 -27.17 9.43
CA ASP A 163 -9.89 -27.25 10.87
C ASP A 163 -10.16 -28.71 11.30
N SER A 164 -10.72 -29.55 10.43
CA SER A 164 -11.00 -30.96 10.74
C SER A 164 -9.77 -31.84 10.78
N ARG A 165 -8.69 -31.44 10.09
CA ARG A 165 -7.43 -32.17 10.00
C ARG A 165 -6.43 -31.75 11.08
N ASP A 166 -6.65 -30.59 11.71
CA ASP A 166 -5.64 -29.98 12.55
C ASP A 166 -5.71 -30.46 14.01
N SER A 167 -4.74 -31.29 14.38
CA SER A 167 -4.42 -31.60 15.78
C SER A 167 -3.25 -30.76 16.31
N GLU A 168 -2.58 -29.99 15.43
CA GLU A 168 -1.36 -29.22 15.69
C GLU A 168 -1.51 -27.73 15.29
N CYS A 169 -2.63 -27.09 15.62
CA CYS A 169 -2.77 -25.63 15.69
C CYS A 169 -2.23 -24.81 14.48
N ALA A 170 -2.19 -25.35 13.25
CA ALA A 170 -1.68 -24.62 12.09
C ALA A 170 -2.63 -23.49 11.67
N GLU A 171 -2.06 -22.39 11.17
CA GLU A 171 -2.85 -21.21 10.83
C GLU A 171 -3.64 -21.41 9.53
N TYR A 172 -4.91 -21.02 9.54
CA TYR A 172 -5.72 -20.92 8.31
C TYR A 172 -5.12 -19.87 7.34
N PRO A 173 -4.65 -20.29 6.16
CA PRO A 173 -3.84 -19.42 5.28
C PRO A 173 -4.65 -18.32 4.58
N PHE A 174 -5.97 -18.51 4.43
CA PHE A 174 -6.82 -17.63 3.63
C PHE A 174 -7.62 -16.61 4.46
N ASN A 175 -7.15 -16.27 5.66
CA ASN A 175 -7.79 -15.29 6.55
C ASN A 175 -7.90 -13.88 5.92
N ARG A 176 -6.95 -13.49 5.06
CA ARG A 176 -6.93 -12.15 4.44
C ARG A 176 -7.89 -12.08 3.27
N SER A 177 -7.77 -13.03 2.34
CA SER A 177 -8.67 -13.15 1.20
C SER A 177 -10.12 -13.31 1.64
N GLU A 178 -10.42 -14.15 2.65
CA GLU A 178 -11.77 -14.29 3.21
C GLU A 178 -12.34 -12.94 3.68
N ARG A 179 -11.56 -12.14 4.42
CA ARG A 179 -11.96 -10.80 4.87
C ARG A 179 -12.19 -9.85 3.68
N GLN A 180 -11.30 -9.85 2.71
CA GLN A 180 -11.35 -8.95 1.56
C GLN A 180 -12.52 -9.25 0.62
N VAL A 181 -12.82 -10.55 0.37
CA VAL A 181 -13.98 -10.97 -0.43
C VAL A 181 -15.28 -10.61 0.29
N LYS A 182 -15.37 -10.85 1.60
CA LYS A 182 -16.52 -10.44 2.43
C LYS A 182 -16.70 -8.93 2.40
N ASP A 183 -15.63 -8.16 2.53
CA ASP A 183 -15.66 -6.69 2.42
C ASP A 183 -16.24 -6.21 1.08
N ALA A 184 -15.81 -6.81 -0.04
CA ALA A 184 -16.32 -6.47 -1.37
C ALA A 184 -17.80 -6.83 -1.54
N LEU A 185 -18.23 -7.98 -1.00
CA LEU A 185 -19.64 -8.37 -1.03
C LEU A 185 -20.51 -7.36 -0.26
N VAL A 186 -20.06 -6.91 0.91
CA VAL A 186 -20.78 -5.89 1.70
C VAL A 186 -20.84 -4.54 0.98
N ALA A 187 -19.74 -4.14 0.33
CA ALA A 187 -19.68 -2.88 -0.40
C ALA A 187 -20.59 -2.86 -1.63
N LEU A 188 -20.64 -3.95 -2.39
CA LEU A 188 -21.41 -4.04 -3.63
C LEU A 188 -22.88 -4.46 -3.39
N PHE A 189 -23.15 -5.27 -2.37
CA PHE A 189 -24.45 -5.88 -2.11
C PHE A 189 -24.88 -5.70 -0.64
N PRO A 190 -25.14 -4.46 -0.18
CA PRO A 190 -25.46 -4.18 1.23
C PRO A 190 -26.72 -4.89 1.74
N GLU A 191 -27.73 -5.09 0.87
CA GLU A 191 -28.99 -5.78 1.22
C GLU A 191 -28.80 -7.26 1.60
N CYS A 192 -27.70 -7.87 1.12
CA CYS A 192 -27.40 -9.27 1.38
C CYS A 192 -26.92 -9.57 2.81
N MET A 193 -26.72 -8.53 3.62
CA MET A 193 -26.21 -8.64 5.00
C MET A 193 -27.27 -8.97 6.05
N SER A 194 -28.56 -9.01 5.71
CA SER A 194 -29.64 -9.09 6.72
C SER A 194 -29.68 -10.41 7.53
N ALA A 195 -28.88 -11.43 7.19
CA ALA A 195 -29.03 -12.77 7.79
C ALA A 195 -27.88 -13.28 8.67
N THR A 196 -26.69 -12.66 8.74
CA THR A 196 -25.60 -13.19 9.59
C THR A 196 -24.65 -12.11 10.10
N ALA A 197 -25.07 -11.36 11.11
CA ALA A 197 -24.10 -10.72 12.00
C ALA A 197 -23.27 -11.85 12.66
N PRO A 198 -21.93 -11.89 12.51
CA PRO A 198 -21.15 -12.86 13.24
C PRO A 198 -21.40 -12.66 14.73
N ARG A 199 -21.92 -13.69 15.40
CA ARG A 199 -21.97 -13.74 16.86
C ARG A 199 -20.56 -13.43 17.36
N SER A 200 -20.39 -12.28 18.00
CA SER A 200 -19.13 -11.86 18.59
C SER A 200 -18.67 -12.92 19.60
N ARG A 201 -17.84 -13.87 19.18
CA ARG A 201 -17.01 -14.63 20.09
C ARG A 201 -16.16 -13.60 20.85
N ALA A 202 -16.08 -13.71 22.17
CA ALA A 202 -15.22 -12.86 22.98
C ALA A 202 -13.81 -12.89 22.38
N LYS A 203 -13.37 -11.78 21.77
CA LYS A 203 -12.04 -11.70 21.18
C LYS A 203 -11.05 -11.64 22.33
N THR A 204 -10.06 -12.53 22.33
CA THR A 204 -8.91 -12.41 23.23
C THR A 204 -8.22 -11.08 22.95
N LEU A 205 -8.23 -10.20 23.95
CA LEU A 205 -7.58 -8.90 23.85
C LEU A 205 -6.08 -9.05 24.07
N MET A 206 -5.29 -8.41 23.21
CA MET A 206 -3.84 -8.31 23.30
C MET A 206 -3.48 -7.15 24.21
N SER A 207 -2.78 -7.47 25.30
CA SER A 207 -2.12 -6.46 26.13
C SER A 207 -0.68 -6.33 25.66
N LEU A 208 -0.29 -5.12 25.27
CA LEU A 208 1.06 -4.80 24.82
C LEU A 208 1.64 -3.72 25.73
N LYS A 209 2.95 -3.81 26.00
CA LYS A 209 3.69 -2.69 26.58
C LYS A 209 4.30 -1.91 25.43
N ILE A 210 3.84 -0.68 25.24
CA ILE A 210 4.50 0.28 24.35
C ILE A 210 5.77 0.73 25.08
N ALA A 211 6.93 0.63 24.43
CA ALA A 211 8.18 1.04 25.07
C ALA A 211 8.10 2.52 25.48
N THR A 212 8.33 2.79 26.76
CA THR A 212 8.65 4.13 27.26
C THR A 212 10.10 4.43 26.87
N LYS A 213 10.33 4.93 25.65
CA LYS A 213 11.66 5.26 25.10
C LYS A 213 11.68 6.69 24.55
N PRO A 214 12.86 7.34 24.48
CA PRO A 214 13.03 8.78 24.71
C PRO A 214 12.30 9.60 23.65
N ASP A 215 11.68 10.71 24.08
CA ASP A 215 11.03 11.78 23.30
C ASP A 215 11.06 11.58 21.77
N PHE A 216 10.27 10.63 21.25
CA PHE A 216 9.95 10.62 19.83
C PHE A 216 9.31 11.97 19.55
N GLU A 217 9.88 12.74 18.63
CA GLU A 217 9.27 14.02 18.30
C GLU A 217 7.85 13.76 17.82
N THR A 218 6.90 14.50 18.38
CA THR A 218 5.50 14.43 18.04
C THR A 218 5.05 15.75 17.43
N PHE A 219 3.93 15.68 16.72
CA PHE A 219 3.26 16.85 16.19
C PHE A 219 1.75 16.61 16.20
N TYR A 220 0.98 17.70 16.24
CA TYR A 220 -0.47 17.59 16.29
C TYR A 220 -1.08 17.66 14.89
N LEU A 221 -1.98 16.71 14.62
CA LEU A 221 -2.95 16.79 13.53
C LEU A 221 -4.35 16.87 14.16
N GLY A 222 -4.91 18.07 14.18
CA GLY A 222 -6.11 18.36 14.95
C GLY A 222 -5.92 18.01 16.43
N PRO A 223 -6.78 17.18 17.04
CA PRO A 223 -6.69 16.85 18.46
C PRO A 223 -5.76 15.68 18.80
N TYR A 224 -5.11 15.04 17.80
CA TYR A 224 -4.25 13.88 18.03
C TYR A 224 -2.78 14.22 17.88
N GLU A 225 -1.99 13.66 18.79
CA GLU A 225 -0.54 13.72 18.78
C GLU A 225 0.01 12.55 17.97
N PHE A 226 0.53 12.83 16.77
CA PHE A 226 1.17 11.85 15.90
C PHE A 226 2.67 11.79 16.17
N PRO A 227 3.29 10.59 16.11
CA PRO A 227 4.75 10.48 16.06
C PRO A 227 5.28 11.03 14.74
N ARG A 228 6.50 11.58 14.74
CA ARG A 228 7.16 12.12 13.54
C ARG A 228 7.40 11.08 12.43
N ILE A 229 7.39 9.79 12.77
CA ILE A 229 7.49 8.67 11.83
C ILE A 229 6.18 7.89 11.84
N LEU A 230 5.53 7.79 10.67
CA LEU A 230 4.34 6.97 10.45
C LEU A 230 4.74 5.68 9.73
N ASN A 231 4.11 4.57 10.10
CA ASN A 231 4.26 3.29 9.41
C ASN A 231 3.39 3.27 8.15
N GLY A 232 3.99 3.46 6.97
CA GLY A 232 3.28 3.28 5.70
C GLY A 232 3.01 1.80 5.41
N LEU A 233 1.78 1.45 5.08
CA LEU A 233 1.36 0.09 4.73
C LEU A 233 1.24 -0.13 3.21
N TRP A 234 1.94 0.66 2.41
CA TRP A 234 1.88 0.60 0.95
C TRP A 234 2.36 -0.76 0.38
N GLN A 235 3.20 -1.49 1.11
CA GLN A 235 3.68 -2.83 0.73
C GLN A 235 2.53 -3.84 0.59
N LEU A 236 1.39 -3.63 1.26
CA LEU A 236 0.18 -4.45 1.12
C LEU A 236 -0.59 -4.19 -0.20
N SER A 237 -0.19 -3.18 -0.98
CA SER A 237 -0.84 -2.85 -2.26
C SER A 237 -0.58 -3.87 -3.36
N SER A 238 0.44 -4.73 -3.25
CA SER A 238 0.78 -5.68 -4.33
C SER A 238 1.56 -6.88 -3.83
N ALA A 239 1.26 -8.07 -4.36
CA ALA A 239 2.04 -9.29 -4.14
C ALA A 239 3.48 -9.19 -4.70
N ALA A 240 3.80 -8.16 -5.50
CA ALA A 240 5.15 -7.89 -5.96
C ALA A 240 6.13 -7.49 -4.83
N TRP A 241 5.63 -7.24 -3.62
CA TRP A 241 6.43 -7.08 -2.39
C TRP A 241 6.67 -8.39 -1.65
N GLY A 242 6.05 -9.48 -2.10
CA GLY A 242 5.90 -10.71 -1.34
C GLY A 242 4.50 -10.83 -0.71
N SER A 243 4.28 -11.91 0.01
CA SER A 243 3.07 -12.15 0.80
C SER A 243 3.48 -12.78 2.13
N GLY A 244 2.68 -12.54 3.16
CA GLY A 244 2.89 -13.08 4.50
C GLY A 244 1.57 -13.47 5.13
N SER A 245 1.61 -14.42 6.06
CA SER A 245 0.44 -14.91 6.81
C SER A 245 -0.22 -13.80 7.65
N THR A 246 -1.43 -14.06 8.15
CA THR A 246 -2.12 -13.09 9.02
C THR A 246 -1.38 -12.98 10.36
N SER A 247 -0.90 -14.09 10.93
CA SER A 247 -0.08 -14.11 12.14
C SER A 247 1.18 -13.25 12.00
N ARG A 248 1.99 -13.46 10.95
CA ARG A 248 3.22 -12.71 10.73
C ARG A 248 2.96 -11.22 10.56
N GLN A 249 1.93 -10.84 9.81
CA GLN A 249 1.56 -9.42 9.68
C GLN A 249 1.12 -8.81 11.03
N GLU A 250 0.40 -9.56 11.86
CA GLU A 250 0.02 -9.13 13.20
C GLU A 250 1.24 -9.00 14.12
N GLU A 251 2.17 -9.96 14.08
CA GLU A 251 3.43 -9.94 14.84
C GLU A 251 4.29 -8.72 14.50
N GLU A 252 4.43 -8.39 13.22
CA GLU A 252 5.16 -7.19 12.80
C GLU A 252 4.47 -5.90 13.29
N LEU A 253 3.14 -5.82 13.24
CA LEU A 253 2.40 -4.68 13.79
C LEU A 253 2.54 -4.59 15.31
N VAL A 254 2.56 -5.72 16.02
CA VAL A 254 2.86 -5.78 17.46
C VAL A 254 4.26 -5.23 17.72
N HIS A 255 5.26 -5.69 16.96
CA HIS A 255 6.65 -5.27 17.12
C HIS A 255 6.82 -3.76 16.89
N LEU A 256 6.19 -3.21 15.83
CA LEU A 256 6.18 -1.76 15.56
C LEU A 256 5.57 -0.96 16.72
N VAL A 257 4.43 -1.39 17.24
CA VAL A 257 3.76 -0.70 18.37
C VAL A 257 4.59 -0.82 19.66
N GLN A 258 5.19 -1.98 19.93
CA GLN A 258 6.10 -2.16 21.06
C GLN A 258 7.33 -1.25 20.95
N ALA A 259 7.82 -1.01 19.72
CA ALA A 259 8.92 -0.10 19.44
C ALA A 259 8.54 1.40 19.47
N GLY A 260 7.27 1.75 19.71
CA GLY A 260 6.79 3.13 19.81
C GLY A 260 6.25 3.72 18.50
N PHE A 261 6.22 2.95 17.40
CA PHE A 261 5.62 3.40 16.15
C PHE A 261 4.10 3.20 16.17
N THR A 262 3.39 4.18 16.74
CA THR A 262 1.96 4.06 17.05
C THR A 262 1.01 4.59 15.98
N ALA A 263 1.50 5.18 14.89
CA ALA A 263 0.65 5.68 13.79
C ALA A 263 0.90 4.92 12.50
N ALA A 264 -0.18 4.47 11.85
CA ALA A 264 -0.13 3.81 10.54
C ALA A 264 -0.77 4.68 9.45
N ASP A 265 -0.12 4.74 8.29
CA ASP A 265 -0.62 5.37 7.06
C ASP A 265 -0.99 4.30 6.02
N MET A 266 -2.21 4.36 5.51
CA MET A 266 -2.74 3.39 4.55
C MET A 266 -3.63 4.07 3.50
N ALA A 267 -4.28 3.27 2.65
CA ALA A 267 -5.24 3.73 1.66
C ALA A 267 -6.28 2.64 1.37
N ASP A 268 -7.45 3.08 0.92
CA ASP A 268 -8.51 2.25 0.34
C ASP A 268 -8.04 1.32 -0.81
N HIS A 269 -7.00 1.71 -1.55
CA HIS A 269 -6.44 0.92 -2.63
C HIS A 269 -5.20 0.10 -2.27
N TYR A 270 -4.74 0.14 -1.01
CA TYR A 270 -3.60 -0.68 -0.55
C TYR A 270 -4.04 -2.10 -0.23
N GLY A 271 -4.60 -2.82 -1.21
CA GLY A 271 -5.07 -4.19 -1.04
C GLY A 271 -6.05 -4.32 0.14
N ASP A 272 -5.63 -5.05 1.17
CA ASP A 272 -6.38 -5.28 2.41
C ASP A 272 -5.84 -4.49 3.62
N ALA A 273 -5.00 -3.46 3.43
CA ALA A 273 -4.33 -2.73 4.51
C ALA A 273 -5.27 -2.22 5.61
N GLU A 274 -6.41 -1.61 5.24
CA GLU A 274 -7.40 -1.13 6.21
C GLU A 274 -8.02 -2.29 7.04
N LEU A 275 -8.22 -3.45 6.42
CA LEU A 275 -8.75 -4.65 7.08
C LEU A 275 -7.71 -5.33 7.97
N VAL A 276 -6.44 -5.35 7.54
CA VAL A 276 -5.32 -5.89 8.31
C VAL A 276 -5.11 -5.05 9.56
N TYR A 277 -4.93 -3.74 9.40
CA TYR A 277 -4.73 -2.84 10.53
C TYR A 277 -5.97 -2.77 11.42
N GLY A 278 -7.17 -2.74 10.84
CA GLY A 278 -8.43 -2.79 11.58
C GLY A 278 -8.56 -4.04 12.44
N ALA A 279 -8.22 -5.22 11.92
CA ALA A 279 -8.26 -6.47 12.69
C ALA A 279 -7.28 -6.46 13.87
N PHE A 280 -6.04 -6.01 13.62
CA PHE A 280 -5.00 -5.84 14.64
C PHE A 280 -5.44 -4.85 15.74
N ARG A 281 -5.79 -3.61 15.36
CA ARG A 281 -6.17 -2.54 16.27
C ARG A 281 -7.33 -2.95 17.18
N ASN A 282 -8.31 -3.66 16.63
CA ASN A 282 -9.50 -4.10 17.38
C ASN A 282 -9.27 -5.31 18.29
N ARG A 283 -8.09 -5.94 18.23
CA ARG A 283 -7.65 -6.92 19.22
C ARG A 283 -6.85 -6.30 20.36
N LEU A 284 -6.38 -5.05 20.25
CA LEU A 284 -5.67 -4.39 21.35
C LEU A 284 -6.59 -4.08 22.53
N SER A 285 -6.05 -4.18 23.75
CA SER A 285 -6.73 -3.69 24.97
C SER A 285 -7.10 -2.21 24.85
N PRO A 286 -8.16 -1.72 25.53
CA PRO A 286 -8.61 -0.33 25.39
C PRO A 286 -7.51 0.72 25.66
N SER A 287 -6.63 0.47 26.64
CA SER A 287 -5.53 1.39 26.97
C SER A 287 -4.51 1.53 25.84
N VAL A 288 -4.11 0.42 25.22
CA VAL A 288 -3.17 0.43 24.07
C VAL A 288 -3.88 0.93 22.81
N ARG A 289 -5.13 0.52 22.58
CA ARG A 289 -5.92 0.92 21.40
C ARG A 289 -6.08 2.43 21.31
N SER A 290 -6.22 3.12 22.45
CA SER A 290 -6.34 4.59 22.48
C SER A 290 -5.07 5.33 22.08
N GLN A 291 -3.92 4.65 22.04
CA GLN A 291 -2.62 5.22 21.72
C GLN A 291 -2.19 4.96 20.27
N VAL A 292 -2.87 4.07 19.54
CA VAL A 292 -2.55 3.78 18.14
C VAL A 292 -3.49 4.54 17.19
N LEU A 293 -2.94 5.16 16.16
CA LEU A 293 -3.64 6.08 15.27
C LEU A 293 -3.77 5.49 13.86
N ALA A 294 -4.89 5.77 13.19
CA ALA A 294 -5.13 5.38 11.80
C ALA A 294 -5.21 6.62 10.89
N ALA A 295 -4.25 6.74 9.98
CA ALA A 295 -4.32 7.62 8.83
C ALA A 295 -4.65 6.78 7.58
N THR A 296 -5.76 7.07 6.90
CA THR A 296 -6.11 6.40 5.64
C THR A 296 -6.42 7.42 4.54
N LYS A 297 -6.64 6.94 3.32
CA LYS A 297 -6.91 7.75 2.14
C LYS A 297 -8.26 7.41 1.51
N TRP A 298 -8.90 8.42 0.96
CA TRP A 298 -9.88 8.24 -0.09
C TRP A 298 -9.25 8.61 -1.42
N CYS A 299 -8.97 7.60 -2.24
CA CYS A 299 -8.40 7.75 -3.56
C CYS A 299 -9.49 7.75 -4.63
N VAL A 300 -9.63 8.89 -5.31
CA VAL A 300 -10.55 9.06 -6.42
C VAL A 300 -9.74 9.05 -7.72
N PHE A 301 -9.81 7.92 -8.43
CA PHE A 301 -9.11 7.69 -9.70
C PHE A 301 -10.01 7.81 -10.93
N ALA A 302 -11.31 7.93 -10.72
CA ALA A 302 -12.31 8.14 -11.77
C ALA A 302 -13.33 9.17 -11.30
N PRO A 303 -13.94 9.95 -12.21
CA PRO A 303 -15.01 10.88 -11.86
C PRO A 303 -16.13 10.17 -11.08
N PRO A 304 -16.70 10.79 -10.04
CA PRO A 304 -17.88 10.26 -9.37
C PRO A 304 -19.00 9.98 -10.39
N THR A 305 -19.57 8.78 -10.33
CA THR A 305 -20.68 8.37 -11.22
C THR A 305 -22.04 8.90 -10.77
N GLU A 306 -22.10 9.47 -9.57
CA GLU A 306 -23.28 10.05 -8.95
C GLU A 306 -22.98 11.45 -8.41
N ALA A 307 -24.02 12.21 -8.10
CA ALA A 307 -23.87 13.55 -7.57
C ALA A 307 -23.16 13.54 -6.21
N VAL A 308 -22.18 14.43 -6.03
CA VAL A 308 -21.49 14.63 -4.75
C VAL A 308 -22.48 15.22 -3.73
N THR A 309 -23.04 14.36 -2.89
CA THR A 309 -23.95 14.71 -1.80
C THR A 309 -23.32 14.43 -0.43
N ALA A 310 -23.91 14.98 0.64
CA ALA A 310 -23.51 14.64 2.02
C ALA A 310 -23.58 13.12 2.30
N LYS A 311 -24.59 12.44 1.75
CA LYS A 311 -24.73 10.98 1.85
C LYS A 311 -23.60 10.25 1.11
N PHE A 312 -23.30 10.66 -0.13
CA PHE A 312 -22.21 10.09 -0.92
C PHE A 312 -20.87 10.13 -0.16
N VAL A 313 -20.52 11.30 0.38
CA VAL A 313 -19.28 11.48 1.15
C VAL A 313 -19.34 10.70 2.47
N LEU A 314 -20.47 10.70 3.18
CA LEU A 314 -20.63 9.92 4.42
C LEU A 314 -20.47 8.42 4.18
N ASP A 315 -20.99 7.88 3.08
CA ASP A 315 -20.88 6.46 2.76
C ASP A 315 -19.42 6.06 2.46
N ALA A 316 -18.68 6.90 1.73
CA ALA A 316 -17.24 6.72 1.53
C ALA A 316 -16.45 6.74 2.85
N VAL A 317 -16.80 7.63 3.79
CA VAL A 317 -16.18 7.63 5.13
C VAL A 317 -16.55 6.37 5.92
N LYS A 318 -17.82 5.95 5.88
CA LYS A 318 -18.31 4.75 6.58
C LYS A 318 -17.68 3.46 6.09
N GLU A 319 -17.38 3.36 4.80
CA GLU A 319 -16.65 2.23 4.23
C GLU A 319 -15.31 2.01 4.96
N ARG A 320 -14.52 3.08 5.08
CA ARG A 320 -13.19 3.07 5.72
C ARG A 320 -13.29 2.82 7.21
N TYR A 321 -14.26 3.48 7.88
CA TYR A 321 -14.56 3.24 9.29
C TYR A 321 -14.91 1.76 9.57
N ARG A 322 -15.71 1.15 8.69
CA ARG A 322 -16.10 -0.27 8.81
C ARG A 322 -14.87 -1.18 8.67
N ARG A 323 -14.00 -0.93 7.70
CA ARG A 323 -12.77 -1.72 7.49
C ARG A 323 -11.80 -1.62 8.67
N LEU A 324 -11.61 -0.41 9.18
CA LEU A 324 -10.81 -0.14 10.38
C LEU A 324 -11.48 -0.60 11.69
N GLY A 325 -12.76 -0.97 11.63
CA GLY A 325 -13.58 -1.34 12.79
C GLY A 325 -13.61 -0.27 13.89
N GLY A 326 -13.55 1.01 13.52
CA GLY A 326 -13.46 2.13 14.46
C GLY A 326 -13.02 3.42 13.78
N ARG A 327 -12.86 4.46 14.58
CA ARG A 327 -12.59 5.84 14.13
C ARG A 327 -11.39 5.96 13.18
N ILE A 328 -11.48 6.94 12.29
CA ILE A 328 -10.40 7.42 11.42
C ILE A 328 -9.82 8.69 12.04
N GLU A 329 -8.58 8.64 12.53
CA GLU A 329 -7.93 9.82 13.09
C GLU A 329 -7.61 10.86 12.00
N LEU A 330 -7.10 10.42 10.85
CA LEU A 330 -6.83 11.26 9.68
C LEU A 330 -7.34 10.61 8.39
N LEU A 331 -8.26 11.27 7.69
CA LEU A 331 -8.69 10.88 6.34
C LEU A 331 -8.11 11.84 5.31
N GLN A 332 -7.29 11.32 4.39
CA GLN A 332 -6.63 12.12 3.37
C GLN A 332 -7.32 11.96 2.02
N LEU A 333 -7.71 13.05 1.37
CA LEU A 333 -8.27 13.01 0.02
C LEU A 333 -7.14 12.96 -1.01
N HIS A 334 -7.13 11.93 -1.84
CA HIS A 334 -6.25 11.81 -3.01
C HIS A 334 -7.09 11.94 -4.28
N TRP A 335 -6.80 12.95 -5.08
CA TRP A 335 -7.55 13.29 -6.28
C TRP A 335 -6.67 13.20 -7.53
N HIS A 336 -7.12 12.50 -8.57
CA HIS A 336 -6.28 12.22 -9.74
C HIS A 336 -6.37 13.29 -10.85
N ASP A 337 -7.51 13.98 -11.01
CA ASP A 337 -7.75 14.86 -12.16
C ASP A 337 -8.28 16.24 -11.75
N TYR A 338 -7.41 17.24 -11.71
CA TYR A 338 -7.76 18.60 -11.33
C TYR A 338 -8.61 19.38 -12.35
N SER A 339 -8.83 18.85 -13.55
CA SER A 339 -9.80 19.42 -14.49
C SER A 339 -11.23 19.31 -13.95
N SER A 340 -11.48 18.31 -13.11
CA SER A 340 -12.73 18.10 -12.36
C SER A 340 -12.62 18.74 -10.97
N LYS A 341 -13.56 19.63 -10.65
CA LYS A 341 -13.56 20.44 -9.41
C LYS A 341 -14.42 19.85 -8.29
N GLU A 342 -14.97 18.65 -8.49
CA GLU A 342 -15.79 17.91 -7.54
C GLU A 342 -15.08 17.65 -6.21
N TYR A 343 -13.75 17.60 -6.21
CA TYR A 343 -12.94 17.51 -5.01
C TYR A 343 -13.22 18.64 -4.01
N LEU A 344 -13.56 19.86 -4.46
CA LEU A 344 -13.88 20.98 -3.59
C LEU A 344 -15.17 20.74 -2.81
N SER A 345 -16.21 20.24 -3.49
CA SER A 345 -17.48 19.86 -2.86
C SER A 345 -17.30 18.70 -1.88
N ILE A 346 -16.48 17.71 -2.26
CA ILE A 346 -16.13 16.59 -1.37
C ILE A 346 -15.43 17.10 -0.11
N LEU A 347 -14.44 17.98 -0.22
CA LEU A 347 -13.72 18.54 0.92
C LEU A 347 -14.64 19.30 1.88
N VAL A 348 -15.59 20.09 1.35
CA VAL A 348 -16.58 20.80 2.20
C VAL A 348 -17.39 19.82 3.03
N GLU A 349 -17.89 18.75 2.41
CA GLU A 349 -18.67 17.73 3.13
C GLU A 349 -17.80 16.95 4.12
N LEU A 350 -16.56 16.60 3.77
CA LEU A 350 -15.62 15.96 4.70
C LEU A 350 -15.36 16.80 5.95
N VAL A 351 -15.13 18.11 5.79
CA VAL A 351 -14.92 19.04 6.92
C VAL A 351 -16.19 19.20 7.76
N ARG A 352 -17.38 19.18 7.16
CA ARG A 352 -18.64 19.17 7.91
C ARG A 352 -18.81 17.87 8.71
N LEU A 353 -18.43 16.73 8.14
CA LEU A 353 -18.53 15.43 8.81
C LEU A 353 -17.64 15.34 10.05
N THR A 354 -16.48 15.98 10.10
CA THR A 354 -15.63 15.95 11.32
C THR A 354 -16.31 16.65 12.50
N ALA A 355 -17.15 17.67 12.24
CA ALA A 355 -17.91 18.35 13.28
C ALA A 355 -19.14 17.53 13.73
N VAL A 356 -19.83 16.85 12.80
CA VAL A 356 -21.06 16.11 13.10
C VAL A 356 -20.78 14.71 13.65
N TYR A 357 -19.72 14.05 13.16
CA TYR A 357 -19.37 12.67 13.50
C TYR A 357 -17.87 12.54 13.86
N PRO A 358 -17.37 13.22 14.91
CA PRO A 358 -15.95 13.18 15.29
C PRO A 358 -15.46 11.78 15.67
N ASN A 359 -16.38 10.88 16.07
CA ASN A 359 -16.10 9.47 16.38
C ASN A 359 -16.01 8.58 15.13
N LEU A 360 -16.43 9.08 13.96
CA LEU A 360 -16.31 8.40 12.67
C LEU A 360 -15.01 8.80 11.99
N VAL A 361 -14.82 10.11 11.77
CA VAL A 361 -13.63 10.73 11.19
C VAL A 361 -13.35 12.03 11.94
N SER A 362 -12.09 12.25 12.33
CA SER A 362 -11.75 13.40 13.17
C SER A 362 -11.01 14.52 12.47
N THR A 363 -10.12 14.20 11.52
CA THR A 363 -9.37 15.23 10.79
C THR A 363 -9.26 14.88 9.31
N ILE A 364 -9.16 15.90 8.46
CA ILE A 364 -9.06 15.77 7.01
C ILE A 364 -7.70 16.26 6.54
N GLY A 365 -7.06 15.51 5.66
CA GLY A 365 -5.83 15.91 4.97
C GLY A 365 -5.99 15.87 3.45
N LEU A 366 -4.99 16.38 2.76
CA LEU A 366 -4.81 16.24 1.32
C LEU A 366 -3.70 15.22 1.04
N CYS A 367 -3.72 14.60 -0.13
CA CYS A 367 -2.65 13.71 -0.59
C CYS A 367 -2.34 13.97 -2.06
N ASN A 368 -1.08 14.30 -2.34
CA ASN A 368 -0.54 14.71 -3.64
C ASN A 368 -1.20 15.95 -4.25
N PHE A 369 -1.77 16.85 -3.45
CA PHE A 369 -2.20 18.15 -3.95
C PHE A 369 -1.00 19.02 -4.27
N ASP A 370 -0.96 19.60 -5.47
CA ASP A 370 0.05 20.61 -5.80
C ASP A 370 -0.24 21.94 -5.09
N ALA A 371 0.68 22.91 -5.20
CA ALA A 371 0.60 24.15 -4.46
C ALA A 371 -0.62 25.01 -4.86
N GLU A 372 -0.95 25.04 -6.16
CA GLU A 372 -2.08 25.81 -6.69
C GLU A 372 -3.41 25.22 -6.18
N HIS A 373 -3.58 23.91 -6.30
CA HIS A 373 -4.80 23.22 -5.87
C HIS A 373 -4.91 23.14 -4.35
N THR A 374 -3.80 23.16 -3.61
CA THR A 374 -3.84 23.30 -2.15
C THR A 374 -4.36 24.69 -1.73
N VAL A 375 -3.91 25.75 -2.41
CA VAL A 375 -4.43 27.11 -2.20
C VAL A 375 -5.92 27.17 -2.54
N GLU A 376 -6.33 26.65 -3.71
CA GLU A 376 -7.72 26.61 -4.16
C GLU A 376 -8.61 25.88 -3.15
N ALA A 377 -8.19 24.70 -2.68
CA ALA A 377 -8.89 23.93 -1.67
C ALA A 377 -9.08 24.73 -0.35
N CYS A 378 -8.00 25.34 0.15
CA CYS A 378 -8.04 26.08 1.42
C CYS A 378 -8.94 27.32 1.32
N GLU A 379 -8.81 28.10 0.24
CA GLU A 379 -9.61 29.32 0.04
C GLU A 379 -11.09 28.99 -0.15
N TYR A 380 -11.40 27.92 -0.89
CA TYR A 380 -12.77 27.44 -1.05
C TYR A 380 -13.36 26.97 0.28
N LEU A 381 -12.60 26.19 1.07
CA LEU A 381 -13.03 25.73 2.39
C LEU A 381 -13.29 26.90 3.36
N ILE A 382 -12.42 27.91 3.38
CA ILE A 382 -12.62 29.13 4.17
C ILE A 382 -13.93 29.82 3.74
N ALA A 383 -14.16 29.99 2.44
CA ALA A 383 -15.36 30.63 1.93
C ALA A 383 -16.65 29.86 2.25
N LYS A 384 -16.61 28.53 2.30
CA LYS A 384 -17.79 27.66 2.51
C LYS A 384 -18.04 27.24 3.95
N THR A 385 -17.01 27.20 4.78
CA THR A 385 -17.06 26.64 6.14
C THR A 385 -16.55 27.61 7.21
N GLY A 386 -15.91 28.72 6.82
CA GLY A 386 -15.31 29.67 7.75
C GLY A 386 -13.97 29.24 8.33
N SER A 387 -13.39 28.12 7.87
CA SER A 387 -12.09 27.61 8.34
C SER A 387 -11.35 26.90 7.21
N VAL A 388 -10.03 26.69 7.39
CA VAL A 388 -9.22 25.88 6.46
C VAL A 388 -9.69 24.42 6.42
N GLY A 389 -10.12 23.86 7.55
CA GLY A 389 -10.75 22.54 7.68
C GLY A 389 -9.83 21.33 7.45
N VAL A 390 -8.78 21.46 6.61
CA VAL A 390 -7.75 20.45 6.40
C VAL A 390 -6.52 20.73 7.27
N VAL A 391 -5.83 19.67 7.72
CA VAL A 391 -4.72 19.76 8.70
C VAL A 391 -3.35 19.40 8.11
N SER A 392 -3.32 18.75 6.94
CA SER A 392 -2.08 18.30 6.32
C SER A 392 -2.20 18.16 4.80
N ASN A 393 -1.05 18.13 4.13
CA ASN A 393 -0.91 17.60 2.77
C ASN A 393 0.22 16.56 2.76
N GLN A 394 -0.07 15.34 2.30
CA GLN A 394 0.93 14.29 2.13
C GLN A 394 1.49 14.32 0.71
N VAL A 395 2.77 14.60 0.56
CA VAL A 395 3.43 14.72 -0.74
C VAL A 395 4.72 13.93 -0.77
N GLN A 396 5.22 13.67 -1.98
CA GLN A 396 6.53 13.07 -2.11
C GLN A 396 7.61 14.11 -1.79
N PHE A 397 8.59 13.71 -0.98
CA PHE A 397 9.72 14.56 -0.66
C PHE A 397 10.93 13.71 -0.29
N SER A 398 12.11 14.05 -0.79
CA SER A 398 13.38 13.46 -0.39
C SER A 398 14.53 14.44 -0.68
N VAL A 399 15.77 14.04 -0.41
CA VAL A 399 16.93 14.82 -0.85
C VAL A 399 17.03 14.95 -2.38
N LEU A 400 16.49 13.97 -3.13
CA LEU A 400 16.43 13.98 -4.59
C LEU A 400 15.21 14.76 -5.11
N ASP A 401 14.08 14.64 -4.42
CA ASP A 401 12.83 15.29 -4.78
C ASP A 401 12.52 16.43 -3.82
N SER A 402 13.09 17.58 -4.13
CA SER A 402 12.94 18.80 -3.34
C SER A 402 11.82 19.71 -3.83
N ARG A 403 11.00 19.29 -4.83
CA ARG A 403 9.93 20.13 -5.41
C ARG A 403 9.05 20.83 -4.36
N PRO A 404 8.61 20.19 -3.26
CA PRO A 404 7.83 20.85 -2.21
C PRO A 404 8.45 22.12 -1.62
N ILE A 405 9.79 22.29 -1.61
CA ILE A 405 10.42 23.49 -1.02
C ILE A 405 10.11 24.78 -1.77
N HIS A 406 9.75 24.69 -3.05
CA HIS A 406 9.61 25.87 -3.92
C HIS A 406 8.35 26.67 -3.59
N LEU A 407 7.20 25.99 -3.46
CA LEU A 407 5.91 26.63 -3.24
C LEU A 407 5.13 25.99 -2.07
N MET A 408 5.10 24.65 -2.00
CA MET A 408 4.24 23.93 -1.06
C MET A 408 4.54 24.27 0.40
N VAL A 409 5.82 24.41 0.79
CA VAL A 409 6.17 24.80 2.16
C VAL A 409 5.57 26.16 2.55
N GLY A 410 5.62 27.13 1.64
CA GLY A 410 5.02 28.46 1.87
C GLY A 410 3.50 28.39 1.97
N VAL A 411 2.86 27.57 1.14
CA VAL A 411 1.41 27.31 1.21
C VAL A 411 1.04 26.67 2.56
N CYS A 412 1.74 25.63 2.97
CA CYS A 412 1.51 24.97 4.27
C CYS A 412 1.68 25.95 5.44
N GLN A 413 2.70 26.81 5.42
CA GLN A 413 2.89 27.85 6.43
C GLN A 413 1.76 28.88 6.44
N LYS A 414 1.31 29.33 5.25
CA LYS A 414 0.22 30.33 5.11
C LYS A 414 -1.10 29.83 5.70
N TYR A 415 -1.45 28.56 5.48
CA TYR A 415 -2.73 27.98 5.90
C TYR A 415 -2.64 27.10 7.16
N GLY A 416 -1.47 27.00 7.79
CA GLY A 416 -1.27 26.21 9.00
C GLY A 416 -1.36 24.69 8.79
N LEU A 417 -0.96 24.20 7.61
CA LEU A 417 -0.96 22.77 7.28
C LEU A 417 0.36 22.12 7.65
N ASN A 418 0.31 20.87 8.09
CA ASN A 418 1.48 20.01 8.21
C ASN A 418 1.83 19.36 6.86
N LEU A 419 3.12 19.17 6.59
CA LEU A 419 3.58 18.42 5.41
C LEU A 419 3.96 17.01 5.83
N LEU A 420 3.16 16.02 5.42
CA LEU A 420 3.52 14.61 5.57
C LEU A 420 4.32 14.18 4.33
N THR A 421 5.37 13.39 4.52
CA THR A 421 6.27 13.03 3.42
C THR A 421 6.35 11.52 3.22
N TYR A 422 6.29 11.09 1.96
CA TYR A 422 6.61 9.72 1.57
C TYR A 422 7.73 9.73 0.52
N GLY A 423 8.34 8.55 0.31
CA GLY A 423 9.45 8.44 -0.63
C GLY A 423 10.75 9.06 -0.15
N SER A 424 10.82 9.45 1.13
CA SER A 424 11.97 10.08 1.77
C SER A 424 13.25 9.26 1.67
N LEU A 425 13.11 7.95 1.44
CA LEU A 425 14.19 6.97 1.27
C LEU A 425 14.40 6.46 -0.13
N CYS A 426 13.65 6.98 -1.11
CA CYS A 426 13.71 6.51 -2.49
C CYS A 426 13.52 4.99 -2.59
N GLY A 427 12.56 4.42 -1.85
CA GLY A 427 12.29 2.97 -1.86
C GLY A 427 13.41 2.13 -1.25
N GLY A 428 14.27 2.74 -0.43
CA GLY A 428 15.43 2.10 0.19
C GLY A 428 16.74 2.35 -0.55
N PHE A 429 16.74 3.05 -1.70
CA PHE A 429 17.98 3.39 -2.39
C PHE A 429 18.92 4.26 -1.57
N LEU A 430 18.39 5.14 -0.70
CA LEU A 430 19.18 5.93 0.23
C LEU A 430 19.61 5.09 1.46
N SER A 431 20.38 4.02 1.22
CA SER A 431 20.93 3.16 2.27
C SER A 431 22.29 2.58 1.87
N ALA A 432 23.06 2.13 2.88
CA ALA A 432 24.40 1.58 2.69
C ALA A 432 24.45 0.36 1.74
N GLN A 433 23.37 -0.42 1.65
CA GLN A 433 23.30 -1.59 0.76
C GLN A 433 23.48 -1.24 -0.73
N TRP A 434 23.18 0.02 -1.12
CA TRP A 434 23.26 0.51 -2.50
C TRP A 434 24.55 1.28 -2.80
N LEU A 435 25.40 1.52 -1.80
CA LEU A 435 26.67 2.22 -1.98
C LEU A 435 27.65 1.35 -2.79
N GLY A 436 28.29 1.95 -3.78
CA GLY A 436 29.22 1.30 -4.71
C GLY A 436 28.57 0.29 -5.67
N LYS A 437 27.24 0.19 -5.69
CA LYS A 437 26.54 -0.75 -6.59
C LYS A 437 26.45 -0.18 -8.01
N PRO A 438 26.65 -1.01 -9.06
CA PRO A 438 26.41 -0.57 -10.43
C PRO A 438 24.93 -0.33 -10.68
N ALA A 439 24.61 0.45 -11.70
CA ALA A 439 23.23 0.57 -12.20
C ALA A 439 22.73 -0.82 -12.63
N THR A 440 21.48 -1.15 -12.31
CA THR A 440 20.84 -2.41 -12.70
C THR A 440 19.67 -2.16 -13.63
N ASP A 441 19.41 -3.10 -14.55
CA ASP A 441 18.13 -3.14 -15.24
C ASP A 441 17.01 -3.40 -14.21
N ILE A 442 15.94 -2.61 -14.29
CA ILE A 442 14.84 -2.59 -13.31
C ILE A 442 13.99 -3.87 -13.30
N TYR A 443 14.10 -4.70 -14.34
CA TYR A 443 13.46 -5.99 -14.49
C TYR A 443 14.46 -7.15 -14.56
N ALA A 444 15.74 -6.92 -14.25
CA ALA A 444 16.72 -7.98 -14.12
C ALA A 444 16.29 -8.99 -13.04
N GLU A 445 16.33 -10.27 -13.38
CA GLU A 445 15.99 -11.37 -12.45
C GLU A 445 16.95 -11.44 -11.26
N SER A 446 18.18 -10.95 -11.43
CA SER A 446 19.22 -10.91 -10.38
C SER A 446 18.97 -9.84 -9.31
N ALA A 447 18.28 -8.74 -9.64
CA ALA A 447 18.09 -7.61 -8.72
C ALA A 447 16.77 -7.68 -7.94
N LYS A 448 15.76 -8.40 -8.44
CA LYS A 448 14.41 -8.58 -7.84
C LYS A 448 13.87 -7.31 -7.16
N LEU A 449 13.92 -6.18 -7.85
CA LEU A 449 13.49 -4.90 -7.29
C LEU A 449 12.01 -4.93 -6.86
N THR A 450 11.68 -4.20 -5.81
CA THR A 450 10.30 -3.96 -5.39
C THR A 450 9.61 -2.94 -6.31
N PRO A 451 8.26 -2.84 -6.30
CA PRO A 451 7.56 -1.77 -7.01
C PRO A 451 8.04 -0.35 -6.66
N SER A 452 8.31 -0.04 -5.39
CA SER A 452 8.86 1.28 -5.03
C SER A 452 10.27 1.46 -5.58
N GLN A 453 11.15 0.45 -5.50
CA GLN A 453 12.48 0.57 -6.08
C GLN A 453 12.39 0.84 -7.58
N ARG A 454 11.54 0.15 -8.34
CA ARG A 454 11.33 0.51 -9.76
C ARG A 454 10.86 1.96 -9.95
N LYS A 455 9.91 2.43 -9.13
CA LYS A 455 9.44 3.82 -9.17
C LYS A 455 10.58 4.81 -8.90
N TYR A 456 11.33 4.61 -7.83
CA TYR A 456 12.37 5.55 -7.41
C TYR A 456 13.64 5.45 -8.24
N HIS A 457 13.89 4.32 -8.90
CA HIS A 457 14.92 4.22 -9.91
C HIS A 457 14.66 5.22 -11.04
N ASP A 458 13.43 5.28 -11.57
CA ASP A 458 13.11 6.31 -12.58
C ASP A 458 13.35 7.70 -12.03
N MET A 459 12.95 7.97 -10.79
CA MET A 459 13.14 9.30 -10.21
C MET A 459 14.60 9.69 -10.06
N ILE A 460 15.46 8.74 -9.68
CA ILE A 460 16.91 8.92 -9.68
C ILE A 460 17.39 9.28 -11.09
N MET A 461 16.95 8.53 -12.10
CA MET A 461 17.34 8.74 -13.50
C MET A 461 16.75 10.02 -14.13
N HIS A 462 15.67 10.57 -13.58
CA HIS A 462 15.14 11.89 -13.97
C HIS A 462 15.85 13.04 -13.25
N TRP A 463 16.35 12.80 -12.02
CA TRP A 463 17.10 13.78 -11.24
C TRP A 463 18.53 13.96 -11.76
N GLY A 464 19.18 12.86 -12.14
CA GLY A 464 20.55 12.83 -12.64
C GLY A 464 20.91 11.45 -13.20
N THR A 465 22.19 11.12 -13.21
CA THR A 465 22.66 9.79 -13.57
C THR A 465 22.81 8.88 -12.35
N TRP A 466 22.94 7.57 -12.57
CA TRP A 466 23.30 6.65 -11.48
C TRP A 466 24.65 7.00 -10.84
N ARG A 467 25.58 7.60 -11.60
CA ARG A 467 26.87 8.06 -11.04
C ARG A 467 26.64 9.22 -10.07
N ASP A 468 25.85 10.22 -10.46
CA ASP A 468 25.49 11.33 -9.57
C ASP A 468 24.81 10.84 -8.29
N PHE A 469 23.99 9.79 -8.41
CA PHE A 469 23.36 9.14 -7.26
C PHE A 469 24.36 8.44 -6.33
N GLN A 470 25.38 7.77 -6.88
CA GLN A 470 26.44 7.16 -6.08
C GLN A 470 27.30 8.22 -5.38
N ASP A 471 27.65 9.31 -6.06
CA ASP A 471 28.39 10.43 -5.45
C ASP A 471 27.58 11.04 -4.29
N LEU A 472 26.25 11.16 -4.44
CA LEU A 472 25.36 11.57 -3.36
C LEU A 472 25.38 10.56 -2.19
N LEU A 473 25.29 9.26 -2.45
CA LEU A 473 25.33 8.24 -1.40
C LEU A 473 26.65 8.27 -0.61
N GLU A 474 27.78 8.48 -1.28
CA GLU A 474 29.11 8.62 -0.65
C GLU A 474 29.15 9.82 0.31
N ILE A 475 28.63 10.97 -0.14
CA ILE A 475 28.53 12.19 0.70
C ILE A 475 27.63 11.92 1.90
N LEU A 476 26.43 11.37 1.68
CA LEU A 476 25.49 11.14 2.77
C LEU A 476 26.01 10.10 3.76
N SER A 477 26.74 9.08 3.30
CA SER A 477 27.42 8.09 4.17
C SER A 477 28.49 8.75 5.03
N THR A 478 29.27 9.68 4.47
CA THR A 478 30.30 10.43 5.19
C THR A 478 29.67 11.27 6.31
N VAL A 479 28.61 12.03 5.97
CA VAL A 479 27.86 12.82 6.96
C VAL A 479 27.25 11.94 8.06
N ALA A 480 26.69 10.78 7.70
CA ALA A 480 26.13 9.85 8.68
C ALA A 480 27.22 9.30 9.64
N GLN A 481 28.41 9.00 9.14
CA GLN A 481 29.53 8.52 9.95
C GLN A 481 30.05 9.60 10.92
N GLU A 482 30.22 10.84 10.44
CA GLU A 482 30.65 11.97 11.28
C GLU A 482 29.70 12.19 12.47
N HIS A 483 28.39 12.09 12.24
CA HIS A 483 27.39 12.20 13.30
C HIS A 483 27.43 11.01 14.26
N ARG A 484 27.68 9.79 13.78
CA ARG A 484 27.83 8.61 14.63
C ARG A 484 29.04 8.72 15.56
N ASP A 485 30.18 9.17 15.03
CA ASP A 485 31.42 9.31 15.80
C ASP A 485 31.33 10.41 16.87
N GLN A 486 30.62 11.51 16.57
CA GLN A 486 30.30 12.55 17.56
C GLN A 486 29.46 12.02 18.72
N CYS A 487 28.60 11.03 18.48
CA CYS A 487 27.81 10.38 19.52
C CYS A 487 28.62 9.36 20.34
N HIS A 488 29.60 8.67 19.74
CA HIS A 488 30.45 7.71 20.48
C HIS A 488 31.52 8.38 21.37
N GLY A 489 32.02 9.58 21.00
CA GLY A 489 33.00 10.33 21.79
C GLY A 489 32.53 10.85 23.16
N THR A 490 31.25 10.68 23.50
CA THR A 490 30.64 11.10 24.78
C THR A 490 30.44 9.94 25.77
N GLY A 491 30.91 8.72 25.45
CA GLY A 491 30.84 7.56 26.36
C GLY A 491 29.44 6.94 26.48
N ILE A 492 28.60 7.13 25.48
CA ILE A 492 27.24 6.61 25.43
C ILE A 492 27.18 5.51 24.35
N GLU A 493 27.41 4.27 24.76
CA GLU A 493 27.20 3.08 23.94
C GLU A 493 25.76 2.59 24.11
N SER A 494 24.83 3.12 23.31
CA SER A 494 23.68 2.37 22.80
C SER A 494 22.95 3.24 21.78
N TYR A 495 22.01 2.63 21.05
CA TYR A 495 21.14 3.14 19.97
C TYR A 495 20.38 4.46 20.30
N GLU A 496 21.11 5.52 20.63
CA GLU A 496 20.62 6.75 21.25
C GLU A 496 21.02 7.95 20.39
N ASN A 497 20.05 8.54 19.68
CA ASN A 497 19.74 9.97 19.78
C ASN A 497 18.67 10.40 18.77
N GLN A 498 17.42 10.43 19.24
CA GLN A 498 16.33 11.21 18.62
C GLN A 498 16.24 12.64 19.19
N ALA A 499 17.03 13.03 20.20
CA ALA A 499 16.78 14.28 20.94
C ALA A 499 17.98 15.22 21.23
N ALA A 500 19.24 14.87 20.96
CA ALA A 500 20.38 15.70 21.41
C ALA A 500 20.87 16.83 20.46
N ILE A 501 20.33 16.98 19.25
CA ILE A 501 20.76 18.04 18.31
C ILE A 501 19.91 19.32 18.51
N HIS A 502 19.92 19.87 19.72
CA HIS A 502 19.33 21.19 19.98
C HIS A 502 20.19 22.17 20.76
N LYS A 503 21.48 21.86 21.01
CA LYS A 503 22.32 22.70 21.88
C LYS A 503 23.59 23.33 21.30
N HIS A 504 23.70 23.49 19.97
CA HIS A 504 24.71 24.38 19.39
C HIS A 504 24.10 25.38 18.41
N ARG A 505 23.66 26.53 18.97
CA ARG A 505 23.38 27.75 18.22
C ARG A 505 24.69 28.44 17.87
N GLY A 506 24.96 28.59 16.58
CA GLY A 506 25.96 29.55 16.12
C GLY A 506 26.76 29.19 14.87
N LEU A 507 26.15 28.68 13.79
CA LEU A 507 26.68 28.91 12.41
C LEU A 507 25.76 28.50 11.24
N TRP A 508 24.45 28.31 11.45
CA TRP A 508 23.53 27.84 10.39
C TRP A 508 22.24 28.66 10.43
N HIS A 509 22.30 29.94 10.04
CA HIS A 509 21.13 30.83 10.13
C HIS A 509 20.49 31.18 8.78
N ARG A 510 20.94 30.58 7.68
CA ARG A 510 20.24 30.68 6.39
C ARG A 510 20.33 29.32 5.72
N ILE A 511 19.18 28.68 5.45
CA ILE A 511 19.01 27.38 4.75
C ILE A 511 19.25 26.12 5.63
N SER A 512 18.65 26.03 6.82
CA SER A 512 18.88 24.89 7.72
C SER A 512 17.62 24.40 8.44
N LYS A 513 16.91 23.45 7.83
CA LYS A 513 16.05 22.45 8.53
C LYS A 513 15.84 21.13 7.78
N TRP A 514 16.38 20.93 6.57
CA TRP A 514 15.99 19.82 5.69
C TRP A 514 17.08 18.78 5.35
N PRO A 515 18.39 19.10 5.31
CA PRO A 515 19.42 18.09 5.05
C PRO A 515 19.55 17.03 6.15
N LEU A 516 19.14 17.35 7.38
CA LEU A 516 19.21 16.47 8.54
C LEU A 516 18.32 15.23 8.40
N VAL A 517 17.19 15.30 7.68
CA VAL A 517 16.31 14.12 7.51
C VAL A 517 16.97 13.07 6.63
N ALA A 518 17.73 13.46 5.60
CA ALA A 518 18.43 12.50 4.74
C ALA A 518 19.61 11.81 5.46
N ALA A 519 20.37 12.56 6.26
CA ALA A 519 21.42 12.00 7.12
C ALA A 519 20.83 11.11 8.24
N PHE A 520 19.67 11.48 8.79
CA PHE A 520 19.01 10.75 9.87
C PHE A 520 18.47 9.39 9.43
N ILE A 521 18.03 9.24 8.16
CA ILE A 521 17.51 7.94 7.71
C ILE A 521 18.65 6.97 7.33
N LEU A 522 19.83 7.46 6.95
CA LEU A 522 21.02 6.60 6.79
C LEU A 522 21.51 6.02 8.13
N LEU A 523 21.29 6.73 9.24
CA LEU A 523 21.58 6.23 10.59
C LEU A 523 20.65 5.08 11.03
N LEU A 524 19.42 5.02 10.50
CA LEU A 524 18.44 3.97 10.84
C LEU A 524 18.65 2.65 10.06
N ILE A 525 19.35 2.67 8.92
CA ILE A 525 19.50 1.49 8.04
C ILE A 525 20.90 0.87 8.16
N GLY A 526 21.70 1.31 9.14
CA GLY A 526 23.04 0.75 9.39
C GLY A 526 23.03 -0.69 9.90
N GLU A 527 21.90 -1.19 10.43
CA GLU A 527 21.75 -2.55 10.95
C GLU A 527 20.29 -3.03 10.80
N ALA A 528 19.94 -3.53 9.62
CA ALA A 528 18.80 -4.42 9.40
C ALA A 528 19.15 -5.41 8.27
#